data_AF-A0A8R1U0H6-F1
#
_entry.id   AF-A0A8R1U0H6-F1
#
_cell.length_a   1.000
_cell.length_b   1.000
_cell.length_c   1.000
_cell.angle_alpha   90.00
_cell.angle_beta   90.00
_cell.angle_gamma   90.00
#
_symmetry.space_group_name_H-M   'P 1'
#
loop_
_entity.id
_entity.type
_entity.pdbx_description
1 polymer ?
#
loop_
_entity_poly.entity_id
_entity_poly.type
_entity_poly.pdbx_seq_one_letter_code
_entity_poly.pdbx_strand_id
1 'polypeptide(L)'
;MLSRALIRSSRLVSFTDGRMQMIRNIRGAKQRFGAYKKARRVLLGATATSTTGFALLPFLGKSERNNGSEEALKLERFKREADTLYSVYLIENAYNVLRRFSSGNDPQMLWRLARILCEKSKMSKDKDDKKRFMYDALKMAKKALDNEGEEPCWEAHKWYAIVLSYVSEYEGTREQIRQSFEVRKHLEKALDVNSTDATTWHALGVWYFTYADLPSWKVAVVKAFFGSVPPATYEDALRCFQKAEFIKPNFDSSNLWYLAEVKTRLGQNEEAFELYKAAFKMPVITMDDGDTHDKAYEKLRKLGVKDFTRL
;
A
#
# COMPACT_ATOMS: atom_id res chain seq x y z
N MET A 1 -45.25 9.70 12.18
CA MET A 1 -45.20 9.64 13.65
C MET A 1 -45.00 8.22 14.11
N LEU A 2 -43.77 7.80 14.41
CA LEU A 2 -43.48 6.68 15.31
C LEU A 2 -42.11 6.95 15.95
N SER A 3 -42.17 7.71 17.04
CA SER A 3 -41.13 7.86 18.03
C SER A 3 -40.91 6.53 18.75
N ARG A 4 -39.68 6.02 18.75
CA ARG A 4 -39.20 5.06 19.74
C ARG A 4 -37.88 5.57 20.32
N ALA A 5 -38.02 6.61 21.14
CA ALA A 5 -37.13 6.85 22.26
C ALA A 5 -37.66 6.00 23.43
N LEU A 6 -36.88 4.99 23.83
CA LEU A 6 -36.93 4.19 25.07
C LEU A 6 -35.84 3.13 24.81
N ILE A 7 -34.63 3.25 25.34
CA ILE A 7 -34.31 2.88 26.72
C ILE A 7 -33.26 3.86 27.28
N ARG A 8 -33.65 4.52 28.37
CA ARG A 8 -32.82 5.29 29.27
C ARG A 8 -32.87 4.56 30.62
N SER A 9 -31.74 4.06 31.12
CA SER A 9 -31.46 3.85 32.56
C SER A 9 -30.08 3.20 32.70
N SER A 10 -29.08 3.95 33.14
CA SER A 10 -28.68 4.11 34.55
C SER A 10 -27.87 2.93 35.10
N ARG A 11 -26.54 3.04 34.98
CA ARG A 11 -25.62 2.59 36.03
C ARG A 11 -24.61 3.70 36.28
N LEU A 12 -25.04 4.63 37.13
CA LEU A 12 -24.16 5.32 38.06
C LEU A 12 -23.49 4.26 38.93
N VAL A 13 -22.18 4.08 38.76
CA VAL A 13 -21.32 3.53 39.81
C VAL A 13 -20.28 4.59 40.13
N SER A 14 -20.13 4.76 41.42
CA SER A 14 -19.56 5.85 42.18
C SER A 14 -18.09 6.15 41.96
N PHE A 15 -17.78 7.44 42.09
CA PHE A 15 -16.51 7.94 42.59
C PHE A 15 -16.11 7.24 43.89
N THR A 16 -14.88 6.72 43.98
CA THR A 16 -13.94 6.97 45.09
C THR A 16 -12.59 6.29 44.78
N ASP A 17 -11.54 7.09 44.95
CA ASP A 17 -10.12 6.81 45.11
C ASP A 17 -9.49 5.53 44.56
N GLY A 18 -8.56 5.75 43.63
CA GLY A 18 -7.51 4.78 43.31
C GLY A 18 -6.68 5.24 42.12
N ARG A 19 -5.56 5.94 42.41
CA ARG A 19 -4.48 6.20 41.45
C ARG A 19 -4.21 4.96 40.60
N MET A 20 -4.64 4.95 39.33
CA MET A 20 -4.14 3.98 38.36
C MET A 20 -3.61 4.76 37.17
N GLN A 21 -2.28 4.80 37.16
CA GLN A 21 -1.39 5.51 36.28
C GLN A 21 -1.90 5.58 34.84
N MET A 22 -1.91 6.80 34.28
CA MET A 22 -1.79 7.00 32.84
C MET A 22 -0.68 6.08 32.34
N ILE A 23 -1.06 5.04 31.61
CA ILE A 23 -0.14 4.11 30.97
C ILE A 23 0.68 4.94 29.99
N ARG A 24 1.93 5.21 30.38
CA ARG A 24 2.99 5.83 29.59
C ARG A 24 3.38 4.92 28.41
N ASN A 25 2.50 4.72 27.43
CA ASN A 25 2.89 4.02 26.20
C ASN A 25 3.50 4.93 25.12
N ILE A 26 3.67 6.24 25.38
CA ILE A 26 4.42 7.15 24.50
C ILE A 26 5.94 6.83 24.49
N ARG A 27 6.47 6.10 25.48
CA ARG A 27 7.90 5.69 25.49
C ARG A 27 8.23 4.57 24.51
N GLY A 28 7.29 3.67 24.21
CA GLY A 28 7.51 2.55 23.28
C GLY A 28 7.72 3.01 21.84
N ALA A 29 6.96 4.02 21.40
CA ALA A 29 7.13 4.62 20.08
C ALA A 29 8.53 5.25 19.94
N LYS A 30 8.99 6.04 20.92
CA LYS A 30 10.34 6.65 20.89
C LYS A 30 11.48 5.64 20.93
N GLN A 31 11.33 4.52 21.64
CA GLN A 31 12.36 3.46 21.65
C GLN A 31 12.44 2.69 20.33
N ARG A 32 11.31 2.45 19.66
CA ARG A 32 11.29 1.82 18.33
C ARG A 32 11.89 2.72 17.24
N PHE A 33 11.68 4.04 17.30
CA PHE A 33 12.41 4.99 16.45
C PHE A 33 13.93 5.00 16.70
N GLY A 34 14.39 4.60 17.90
CA GLY A 34 15.81 4.56 18.26
C GLY A 34 16.62 3.46 17.57
N ALA A 35 16.00 2.30 17.30
CA ALA A 35 16.66 1.19 16.60
C ALA A 35 17.10 1.56 15.17
N TYR A 36 16.37 2.46 14.52
CA TYR A 36 16.64 2.89 13.14
C TYR A 36 17.88 3.77 12.99
N LYS A 37 18.31 4.50 14.04
CA LYS A 37 19.59 5.27 13.99
C LYS A 37 20.81 4.37 13.82
N LYS A 38 20.72 3.08 14.22
CA LYS A 38 21.86 2.15 14.20
C LYS A 38 22.10 1.51 12.82
N ALA A 39 21.05 1.35 12.00
CA ALA A 39 21.16 0.81 10.64
C ALA A 39 21.92 1.73 9.67
N ARG A 40 21.99 3.04 9.98
CA ARG A 40 22.68 4.05 9.16
C ARG A 40 24.20 3.86 9.03
N ARG A 41 24.83 3.00 9.86
CA ARG A 41 26.29 2.78 9.84
C ARG A 41 26.77 1.61 8.98
N VAL A 42 25.91 0.69 8.56
CA VAL A 42 26.38 -0.54 7.92
C VAL A 42 26.50 -0.43 6.39
N LEU A 43 25.81 0.52 5.74
CA LEU A 43 25.72 0.54 4.27
C LEU A 43 26.78 1.36 3.52
N LEU A 44 27.86 1.81 4.19
CA LEU A 44 28.91 2.63 3.56
C LEU A 44 30.23 1.90 3.28
N GLY A 45 30.28 0.57 3.40
CA GLY A 45 31.51 -0.21 3.21
C GLY A 45 31.37 -1.34 2.19
N ALA A 46 31.57 -1.04 0.89
CA ALA A 46 31.97 -2.02 -0.12
C ALA A 46 32.58 -1.29 -1.32
N THR A 47 33.82 -0.86 -1.16
CA THR A 47 34.68 -0.30 -2.20
C THR A 47 35.55 -1.39 -2.84
N ALA A 48 35.60 -1.36 -4.18
CA ALA A 48 36.77 -1.55 -5.05
C ALA A 48 37.66 -2.82 -4.95
N THR A 49 37.81 -3.52 -6.09
CA THR A 49 39.04 -4.15 -6.62
C THR A 49 38.84 -4.29 -8.15
N SER A 50 39.52 -3.56 -9.05
CA SER A 50 40.91 -3.64 -9.57
C SER A 50 41.24 -4.96 -10.30
N THR A 51 41.52 -4.90 -11.62
CA THR A 51 42.84 -5.19 -12.27
C THR A 51 42.78 -5.21 -13.82
N THR A 52 43.49 -4.24 -14.42
CA THR A 52 44.42 -4.30 -15.59
C THR A 52 44.18 -5.18 -16.85
N GLY A 53 44.27 -4.54 -18.04
CA GLY A 53 45.10 -5.05 -19.15
C GLY A 53 44.66 -4.79 -20.61
N PHE A 54 45.45 -3.98 -21.35
CA PHE A 54 45.75 -3.96 -22.82
C PHE A 54 44.60 -3.81 -23.86
N ALA A 55 44.70 -3.20 -25.05
CA ALA A 55 45.56 -2.24 -25.77
C ALA A 55 44.87 -1.93 -27.13
N LEU A 56 45.25 -0.83 -27.80
CA LEU A 56 45.20 -0.53 -29.24
C LEU A 56 43.94 0.10 -29.95
N LEU A 57 44.26 1.25 -30.59
CA LEU A 57 43.72 1.92 -31.79
C LEU A 57 42.69 3.09 -31.65
N PRO A 58 42.99 4.28 -32.25
CA PRO A 58 42.11 5.46 -32.33
C PRO A 58 41.22 5.34 -33.59
N PHE A 59 40.03 5.93 -33.72
CA PHE A 59 39.75 7.35 -33.68
C PHE A 59 38.22 7.55 -33.89
N LEU A 60 37.64 8.51 -33.16
CA LEU A 60 36.31 9.13 -33.31
C LEU A 60 35.06 8.22 -33.40
N GLY A 61 34.45 8.00 -32.23
CA GLY A 61 33.10 7.44 -32.09
C GLY A 61 32.69 7.10 -30.64
N LYS A 62 33.61 7.26 -29.68
CA LYS A 62 33.46 6.75 -28.30
C LYS A 62 32.83 7.73 -27.29
N SER A 63 32.55 8.97 -27.69
CA SER A 63 31.98 9.99 -26.78
C SER A 63 30.51 9.70 -26.44
N GLU A 64 29.68 9.39 -27.44
CA GLU A 64 28.23 9.27 -27.24
C GLU A 64 27.82 7.96 -26.54
N ARG A 65 28.44 6.82 -26.88
CA ARG A 65 28.16 5.55 -26.20
C ARG A 65 28.55 5.58 -24.71
N ASN A 66 29.66 6.25 -24.38
CA ASN A 66 30.09 6.37 -22.99
C ASN A 66 29.12 7.24 -22.18
N ASN A 67 28.70 8.40 -22.71
CA ASN A 67 27.76 9.28 -22.01
C ASN A 67 26.41 8.60 -21.75
N GLY A 68 25.83 7.93 -22.76
CA GLY A 68 24.58 7.19 -22.58
C GLY A 68 24.68 6.08 -21.54
N SER A 69 25.82 5.36 -21.49
CA SER A 69 26.07 4.34 -20.47
C SER A 69 26.21 4.95 -19.06
N GLU A 70 26.87 6.11 -18.93
CA GLU A 70 27.05 6.78 -17.64
C GLU A 70 25.73 7.33 -17.08
N GLU A 71 24.88 7.90 -17.95
CA GLU A 71 23.55 8.37 -17.59
C GLU A 71 22.65 7.22 -17.15
N ALA A 72 22.66 6.09 -17.87
CA ALA A 72 21.92 4.89 -17.50
C ALA A 72 22.38 4.34 -16.13
N LEU A 73 23.69 4.27 -15.87
CA LEU A 73 24.24 3.86 -14.57
C LEU A 73 23.88 4.83 -13.46
N LYS A 74 23.86 6.14 -13.74
CA LYS A 74 23.42 7.17 -12.79
C LYS A 74 21.94 7.02 -12.44
N LEU A 75 21.09 6.81 -13.45
CA LEU A 75 19.66 6.58 -13.28
C LEU A 75 19.38 5.33 -12.45
N GLU A 76 20.10 4.25 -12.72
CA GLU A 76 20.01 2.99 -11.97
C GLU A 76 20.44 3.15 -10.51
N ARG A 77 21.49 3.97 -10.23
CA ARG A 77 21.86 4.31 -8.85
C ARG A 77 20.73 5.03 -8.11
N PHE A 78 20.05 5.99 -8.76
CA PHE A 78 18.92 6.69 -8.14
C PHE A 78 17.72 5.78 -7.89
N LYS A 79 17.45 4.81 -8.78
CA LYS A 79 16.40 3.78 -8.58
C LYS A 79 16.68 2.98 -7.31
N ARG A 80 17.90 2.44 -7.17
CA ARG A 80 18.33 1.66 -6.00
C ARG A 80 18.33 2.47 -4.71
N GLU A 81 18.80 3.71 -4.76
CA GLU A 81 18.79 4.61 -3.60
C GLU A 81 17.35 4.86 -3.13
N ALA A 82 16.44 5.19 -4.04
CA ALA A 82 15.03 5.42 -3.72
C ALA A 82 14.35 4.16 -3.16
N ASP A 83 14.59 2.99 -3.75
CA ASP A 83 14.03 1.71 -3.28
C ASP A 83 14.58 1.33 -1.90
N THR A 84 15.87 1.58 -1.65
CA THR A 84 16.49 1.36 -0.33
C THR A 84 15.85 2.27 0.72
N LEU A 85 15.73 3.57 0.43
CA LEU A 85 15.10 4.53 1.34
C LEU A 85 13.62 4.19 1.63
N TYR A 86 12.88 3.74 0.60
CA TYR A 86 11.50 3.27 0.77
C TYR A 86 11.42 2.01 1.65
N SER A 87 12.32 1.04 1.47
CA SER A 87 12.33 -0.21 2.24
C SER A 87 12.50 0.00 3.75
N VAL A 88 13.14 1.10 4.15
CA VAL A 88 13.30 1.51 5.56
C VAL A 88 12.34 2.65 5.95
N TYR A 89 11.31 2.90 5.14
CA TYR A 89 10.26 3.89 5.32
C TYR A 89 10.76 5.34 5.52
N LEU A 90 11.91 5.69 4.94
CA LEU A 90 12.43 7.06 4.89
C LEU A 90 11.81 7.84 3.71
N ILE A 91 10.48 8.01 3.77
CA ILE A 91 9.65 8.57 2.69
C ILE A 91 10.11 9.96 2.25
N GLU A 92 10.47 10.84 3.19
CA GLU A 92 10.93 12.20 2.86
C GLU A 92 12.27 12.17 2.10
N ASN A 93 13.18 11.27 2.47
CA ASN A 93 14.46 11.12 1.77
C ASN A 93 14.24 10.56 0.36
N ALA A 94 13.41 9.52 0.23
CA ALA A 94 13.06 8.95 -1.07
C ALA A 94 12.41 10.00 -1.99
N TYR A 95 11.54 10.86 -1.44
CA TYR A 95 10.94 11.97 -2.16
C TYR A 95 11.98 12.97 -2.67
N ASN A 96 12.93 13.36 -1.84
CA ASN A 96 13.99 14.31 -2.22
C ASN A 96 14.95 13.75 -3.30
N VAL A 97 15.11 12.44 -3.36
CA VAL A 97 15.79 11.77 -4.49
C VAL A 97 14.92 11.86 -5.75
N LEU A 98 13.65 11.42 -5.67
CA LEU A 98 12.80 11.20 -6.83
C LEU A 98 12.17 12.47 -7.44
N ARG A 99 11.93 13.53 -6.66
CA ARG A 99 11.23 14.74 -7.13
C ARG A 99 11.91 15.43 -8.31
N ARG A 100 13.24 15.28 -8.45
CA ARG A 100 14.02 15.84 -9.58
C ARG A 100 13.69 15.19 -10.92
N PHE A 101 13.05 14.02 -10.90
CA PHE A 101 12.64 13.28 -12.09
C PHE A 101 11.17 13.53 -12.48
N SER A 102 10.44 14.38 -11.73
CA SER A 102 9.03 14.69 -12.01
C SER A 102 8.79 15.31 -13.41
N SER A 103 9.76 16.08 -13.91
CA SER A 103 9.72 16.66 -15.26
C SER A 103 10.12 15.66 -16.36
N GLY A 104 10.91 14.63 -16.03
CA GLY A 104 11.34 13.59 -16.96
C GLY A 104 10.25 12.57 -17.29
N ASN A 105 10.53 11.70 -18.26
CA ASN A 105 9.56 10.75 -18.81
C ASN A 105 9.91 9.28 -18.55
N ASP A 106 10.96 8.97 -17.77
CA ASP A 106 11.30 7.58 -17.46
C ASP A 106 10.18 6.94 -16.59
N PRO A 107 9.40 5.98 -17.13
CA PRO A 107 8.32 5.33 -16.39
C PRO A 107 8.82 4.69 -15.10
N GLN A 108 10.05 4.18 -15.09
CA GLN A 108 10.67 3.54 -13.92
C GLN A 108 10.94 4.54 -12.78
N MET A 109 11.13 5.82 -13.07
CA MET A 109 11.24 6.86 -12.04
C MET A 109 9.87 7.38 -11.60
N LEU A 110 8.95 7.50 -12.56
CA LEU A 110 7.65 8.12 -12.34
C LEU A 110 6.74 7.27 -11.44
N TRP A 111 6.69 5.95 -11.61
CA TRP A 111 5.89 5.10 -10.71
C TRP A 111 6.45 5.10 -9.28
N ARG A 112 7.79 5.16 -9.13
CA ARG A 112 8.44 5.28 -7.81
C ARG A 112 8.05 6.58 -7.14
N LEU A 113 8.03 7.68 -7.90
CA LEU A 113 7.58 8.97 -7.38
C LEU A 113 6.10 8.96 -7.01
N ALA A 114 5.24 8.33 -7.82
CA ALA A 114 3.83 8.14 -7.49
C ALA A 114 3.63 7.39 -6.17
N ARG A 115 4.35 6.28 -5.97
CA ARG A 115 4.36 5.52 -4.70
C ARG A 115 4.72 6.41 -3.51
N ILE A 116 5.80 7.18 -3.62
CA ILE A 116 6.26 8.04 -2.52
C ILE A 116 5.28 9.18 -2.25
N LEU A 117 4.67 9.78 -3.28
CA LEU A 117 3.63 10.80 -3.11
C LEU A 117 2.37 10.23 -2.44
N CYS A 118 1.99 8.99 -2.77
CA CYS A 118 0.91 8.26 -2.09
C CYS A 118 1.20 8.11 -0.58
N GLU A 119 2.41 7.69 -0.21
CA GLU A 119 2.81 7.60 1.19
C GLU A 119 2.85 8.97 1.89
N LYS A 120 3.37 10.01 1.23
CA LYS A 120 3.34 11.40 1.76
C LYS A 120 1.91 11.87 2.00
N SER A 121 0.98 11.54 1.11
CA SER A 121 -0.44 11.84 1.28
C SER A 121 -0.98 11.18 2.56
N LYS A 122 -0.76 9.87 2.74
CA LYS A 122 -1.22 9.12 3.93
C LYS A 122 -0.65 9.66 5.24
N MET A 123 0.62 10.09 5.23
CA MET A 123 1.31 10.65 6.39
C MET A 123 0.92 12.10 6.72
N SER A 124 0.27 12.81 5.79
CA SER A 124 -0.14 14.20 6.00
C SER A 124 -1.30 14.30 7.00
N LYS A 125 -1.18 15.22 7.96
CA LYS A 125 -2.26 15.59 8.89
C LYS A 125 -3.20 16.65 8.31
N ASP A 126 -2.71 17.42 7.35
CA ASP A 126 -3.50 18.44 6.67
C ASP A 126 -4.28 17.81 5.52
N LYS A 127 -5.59 18.10 5.46
CA LYS A 127 -6.51 17.46 4.52
C LYS A 127 -6.27 17.92 3.08
N ASP A 128 -5.89 19.18 2.89
CA ASP A 128 -5.64 19.74 1.56
C ASP A 128 -4.32 19.23 1.01
N ASP A 129 -3.28 19.14 1.83
CA ASP A 129 -2.01 18.49 1.52
C ASP A 129 -2.21 17.00 1.20
N LYS A 130 -3.01 16.29 2.00
CA LYS A 130 -3.35 14.88 1.77
C LYS A 130 -3.97 14.71 0.38
N LYS A 131 -5.00 15.51 0.05
CA LYS A 131 -5.63 15.48 -1.27
C LYS A 131 -4.64 15.85 -2.38
N ARG A 132 -3.89 16.95 -2.24
CA ARG A 132 -2.91 17.42 -3.24
C ARG A 132 -1.87 16.35 -3.55
N PHE A 133 -1.23 15.76 -2.54
CA PHE A 133 -0.22 14.71 -2.75
C PHE A 133 -0.80 13.47 -3.43
N MET A 134 -2.07 13.12 -3.17
CA MET A 134 -2.70 11.98 -3.84
C MET A 134 -2.99 12.28 -5.33
N TYR A 135 -3.43 13.49 -5.66
CA TYR A 135 -3.59 13.91 -7.07
C TYR A 135 -2.24 14.04 -7.79
N ASP A 136 -1.19 14.53 -7.12
CA ASP A 136 0.17 14.54 -7.66
C ASP A 136 0.67 13.11 -7.93
N ALA A 137 0.38 12.17 -7.02
CA ALA A 137 0.69 10.75 -7.22
C ALA A 137 -0.01 10.21 -8.48
N LEU A 138 -1.29 10.54 -8.67
CA LEU A 138 -2.05 10.09 -9.84
C LEU A 138 -1.46 10.66 -11.12
N LYS A 139 -1.08 11.94 -11.12
CA LYS A 139 -0.43 12.59 -12.25
C LYS A 139 0.88 11.88 -12.63
N MET A 140 1.71 11.52 -11.64
CA MET A 140 2.96 10.80 -11.91
C MET A 140 2.73 9.36 -12.38
N ALA A 141 1.76 8.65 -11.79
CA ALA A 141 1.42 7.29 -12.23
C ALA A 141 0.86 7.26 -13.64
N LYS A 142 -0.02 8.21 -13.99
CA LYS A 142 -0.56 8.35 -15.34
C LYS A 142 0.54 8.71 -16.35
N LYS A 143 1.43 9.64 -15.98
CA LYS A 143 2.61 9.97 -16.81
C LYS A 143 3.51 8.75 -17.02
N ALA A 144 3.67 7.88 -16.02
CA ALA A 144 4.44 6.64 -16.18
C ALA A 144 3.80 5.72 -17.25
N LEU A 145 2.48 5.54 -17.22
CA LEU A 145 1.75 4.77 -18.25
C LEU A 145 1.87 5.39 -19.64
N ASP A 146 1.75 6.71 -19.74
CA ASP A 146 1.78 7.41 -21.03
C ASP A 146 3.19 7.42 -21.66
N ASN A 147 4.22 6.99 -20.93
CA ASN A 147 5.62 6.93 -21.39
C ASN A 147 6.22 5.52 -21.26
N GLU A 148 5.37 4.49 -21.29
CA GLU A 148 5.84 3.10 -21.40
C GLU A 148 6.60 2.87 -22.73
N GLY A 149 7.56 1.95 -22.69
CA GLY A 149 8.27 1.50 -23.89
C GLY A 149 7.53 0.37 -24.59
N GLU A 150 8.26 -0.38 -25.43
CA GLU A 150 7.73 -1.61 -26.05
C GLU A 150 7.32 -2.64 -25.00
N GLU A 151 8.10 -2.76 -23.93
CA GLU A 151 7.77 -3.60 -22.78
C GLU A 151 6.91 -2.84 -21.77
N PRO A 152 5.72 -3.36 -21.40
CA PRO A 152 4.87 -2.75 -20.39
C PRO A 152 5.57 -2.64 -19.02
N CYS A 153 5.40 -1.51 -18.37
CA CYS A 153 5.86 -1.24 -17.02
C CYS A 153 4.78 -1.65 -16.02
N TRP A 154 4.78 -2.92 -15.61
CA TRP A 154 3.77 -3.47 -14.71
C TRP A 154 3.64 -2.69 -13.39
N GLU A 155 4.73 -2.07 -12.89
CA GLU A 155 4.66 -1.20 -11.71
C GLU A 155 3.89 0.09 -11.95
N ALA A 156 3.95 0.65 -13.18
CA ALA A 156 3.16 1.81 -13.55
C ALA A 156 1.66 1.47 -13.54
N HIS A 157 1.29 0.31 -14.11
CA HIS A 157 -0.08 -0.22 -14.04
C HIS A 157 -0.55 -0.43 -12.60
N LYS A 158 0.26 -1.09 -11.76
CA LYS A 158 -0.02 -1.30 -10.33
C LYS A 158 -0.28 0.01 -9.60
N TRP A 159 0.66 0.96 -9.69
CA TRP A 159 0.57 2.20 -8.93
C TRP A 159 -0.47 3.16 -9.47
N TYR A 160 -0.73 3.15 -10.78
CA TYR A 160 -1.87 3.86 -11.34
C TYR A 160 -3.19 3.36 -10.77
N ALA A 161 -3.41 2.04 -10.76
CA ALA A 161 -4.63 1.46 -10.21
C ALA A 161 -4.83 1.79 -8.72
N ILE A 162 -3.78 1.59 -7.91
CA ILE A 162 -3.82 1.88 -6.47
C ILE A 162 -4.13 3.35 -6.20
N VAL A 163 -3.43 4.27 -6.88
CA VAL A 163 -3.63 5.71 -6.65
C VAL A 163 -4.97 6.18 -7.21
N LEU A 164 -5.41 5.66 -8.36
CA LEU A 164 -6.73 5.95 -8.92
C LEU A 164 -7.84 5.55 -7.94
N SER A 165 -7.71 4.39 -7.28
CA SER A 165 -8.63 3.97 -6.22
C SER A 165 -8.74 5.03 -5.12
N TYR A 166 -7.61 5.49 -4.56
CA TYR A 166 -7.60 6.53 -3.53
C TYR A 166 -8.15 7.88 -4.02
N VAL A 167 -7.79 8.31 -5.23
CA VAL A 167 -8.30 9.57 -5.79
C VAL A 167 -9.82 9.52 -5.94
N SER A 168 -10.36 8.40 -6.42
CA SER A 168 -11.79 8.24 -6.64
C SER A 168 -12.63 8.33 -5.35
N GLU A 169 -12.04 8.06 -4.18
CA GLU A 169 -12.70 8.28 -2.88
C GLU A 169 -12.95 9.76 -2.60
N TYR A 170 -12.05 10.66 -3.03
CA TYR A 170 -12.24 12.11 -2.91
C TYR A 170 -13.28 12.66 -3.88
N GLU A 171 -13.55 11.94 -4.98
CA GLU A 171 -14.50 12.31 -6.02
C GLU A 171 -15.92 11.81 -5.73
N GLY A 172 -16.06 10.95 -4.71
CA GLY A 172 -17.32 10.44 -4.21
C GLY A 172 -17.74 9.10 -4.82
N THR A 173 -18.80 8.52 -4.25
CA THR A 173 -19.17 7.12 -4.53
C THR A 173 -19.43 6.81 -6.01
N ARG A 174 -20.01 7.76 -6.76
CA ARG A 174 -20.31 7.58 -8.19
C ARG A 174 -19.03 7.43 -9.01
N GLU A 175 -18.07 8.31 -8.79
CA GLU A 175 -16.77 8.25 -9.47
C GLU A 175 -15.94 7.07 -8.99
N GLN A 176 -16.00 6.71 -7.69
CA GLN A 176 -15.41 5.47 -7.18
C GLN A 176 -15.92 4.24 -7.94
N ILE A 177 -17.24 4.11 -8.12
CA ILE A 177 -17.81 3.02 -8.92
C ILE A 177 -17.33 3.09 -10.37
N ARG A 178 -17.38 4.27 -11.00
CA ARG A 178 -16.97 4.43 -12.41
C ARG A 178 -15.51 4.04 -12.63
N GLN A 179 -14.60 4.56 -11.80
CA GLN A 179 -13.16 4.35 -11.93
C GLN A 179 -12.73 2.94 -11.48
N SER A 180 -13.52 2.26 -10.64
CA SER A 180 -13.15 0.93 -10.14
C SER A 180 -12.96 -0.13 -11.25
N PHE A 181 -13.60 0.01 -12.41
CA PHE A 181 -13.39 -0.88 -13.55
C PHE A 181 -12.02 -0.65 -14.20
N GLU A 182 -11.59 0.61 -14.29
CA GLU A 182 -10.24 0.96 -14.78
C GLU A 182 -9.17 0.49 -13.78
N VAL A 183 -9.43 0.60 -12.47
CA VAL A 183 -8.58 0.03 -11.42
C VAL A 183 -8.37 -1.47 -11.65
N ARG A 184 -9.46 -2.25 -11.80
CA ARG A 184 -9.37 -3.69 -12.05
C ARG A 184 -8.57 -4.01 -13.30
N LYS A 185 -8.87 -3.35 -14.42
CA LYS A 185 -8.18 -3.54 -15.71
C LYS A 185 -6.66 -3.33 -15.57
N HIS A 186 -6.22 -2.30 -14.87
CA HIS A 186 -4.80 -2.04 -14.68
C HIS A 186 -4.14 -3.03 -13.70
N LEU A 187 -4.86 -3.50 -12.66
CA LEU A 187 -4.34 -4.57 -11.78
C LEU A 187 -4.18 -5.90 -12.53
N GLU A 188 -5.17 -6.28 -13.34
CA GLU A 188 -5.10 -7.48 -14.18
C GLU A 188 -3.94 -7.35 -15.19
N LYS A 189 -3.81 -6.21 -15.88
CA LYS A 189 -2.68 -5.97 -16.80
C LYS A 189 -1.31 -6.03 -16.10
N ALA A 190 -1.19 -5.53 -14.87
CA ALA A 190 0.03 -5.65 -14.10
C ALA A 190 0.37 -7.12 -13.78
N LEU A 191 -0.64 -7.94 -13.45
CA LEU A 191 -0.46 -9.38 -13.19
C LEU A 191 -0.20 -10.21 -14.46
N ASP A 192 -0.75 -9.81 -15.60
CA ASP A 192 -0.47 -10.44 -16.89
C ASP A 192 1.02 -10.31 -17.26
N VAL A 193 1.63 -9.17 -16.91
CA VAL A 193 3.05 -8.89 -17.16
C VAL A 193 3.92 -9.46 -16.05
N ASN A 194 3.52 -9.30 -14.79
CA ASN A 194 4.22 -9.84 -13.63
C ASN A 194 3.26 -10.48 -12.60
N SER A 195 3.04 -11.79 -12.74
CA SER A 195 2.17 -12.55 -11.85
C SER A 195 2.78 -12.88 -10.48
N THR A 196 4.03 -12.47 -10.21
CA THR A 196 4.72 -12.74 -8.93
C THR A 196 4.72 -11.54 -7.98
N ASP A 197 3.91 -10.50 -8.22
CA ASP A 197 3.79 -9.36 -7.30
C ASP A 197 2.66 -9.57 -6.29
N ALA A 198 3.02 -9.86 -5.04
CA ALA A 198 2.06 -10.09 -3.95
C ALA A 198 1.15 -8.87 -3.69
N THR A 199 1.66 -7.65 -3.82
CA THR A 199 0.89 -6.42 -3.61
C THR A 199 -0.21 -6.24 -4.66
N THR A 200 0.03 -6.57 -5.93
CA THR A 200 -1.00 -6.50 -6.98
C THR A 200 -2.08 -7.56 -6.77
N TRP A 201 -1.70 -8.78 -6.38
CA TRP A 201 -2.67 -9.81 -5.99
C TRP A 201 -3.54 -9.37 -4.81
N HIS A 202 -2.93 -8.77 -3.78
CA HIS A 202 -3.67 -8.19 -2.67
C HIS A 202 -4.67 -7.12 -3.14
N ALA A 203 -4.22 -6.13 -3.92
CA ALA A 203 -5.08 -5.06 -4.41
C ALA A 203 -6.25 -5.59 -5.26
N LEU A 204 -6.00 -6.60 -6.11
CA LEU A 204 -7.05 -7.25 -6.90
C LEU A 204 -8.03 -8.03 -6.01
N GLY A 205 -7.53 -8.68 -4.95
CA GLY A 205 -8.36 -9.33 -3.94
C GLY A 205 -9.28 -8.34 -3.23
N VAL A 206 -8.77 -7.15 -2.87
CA VAL A 206 -9.58 -6.07 -2.26
C VAL A 206 -10.68 -5.62 -3.22
N TRP A 207 -10.40 -5.54 -4.52
CA TRP A 207 -11.41 -5.24 -5.53
C TRP A 207 -12.53 -6.29 -5.54
N TYR A 208 -12.18 -7.58 -5.62
CA TYR A 208 -13.15 -8.67 -5.61
C TYR A 208 -13.97 -8.71 -4.33
N PHE A 209 -13.32 -8.56 -3.17
CA PHE A 209 -14.00 -8.51 -1.88
C PHE A 209 -14.99 -7.36 -1.82
N THR A 210 -14.60 -6.17 -2.27
CA THR A 210 -15.46 -4.98 -2.27
C THR A 210 -16.69 -5.16 -3.15
N TYR A 211 -16.53 -5.81 -4.32
CA TYR A 211 -17.64 -6.09 -5.23
C TYR A 211 -18.57 -7.21 -4.72
N ALA A 212 -18.00 -8.25 -4.10
CA ALA A 212 -18.76 -9.34 -3.48
C ALA A 212 -19.56 -8.86 -2.24
N ASP A 213 -19.06 -7.85 -1.51
CA ASP A 213 -19.69 -7.28 -0.32
C ASP A 213 -20.45 -5.97 -0.60
N LEU A 214 -20.81 -5.67 -1.86
CA LEU A 214 -21.52 -4.44 -2.21
C LEU A 214 -22.89 -4.36 -1.52
N PRO A 215 -23.20 -3.26 -0.82
CA PRO A 215 -24.55 -2.98 -0.38
C PRO A 215 -25.52 -2.87 -1.57
N SER A 216 -26.77 -3.32 -1.39
CA SER A 216 -27.78 -3.37 -2.46
C SER A 216 -28.01 -2.04 -3.19
N TRP A 217 -27.84 -0.89 -2.51
CA TRP A 217 -27.96 0.42 -3.14
C TRP A 217 -26.79 0.74 -4.08
N LYS A 218 -25.55 0.30 -3.78
CA LYS A 218 -24.40 0.44 -4.70
C LYS A 218 -24.56 -0.47 -5.92
N VAL A 219 -25.13 -1.66 -5.74
CA VAL A 219 -25.47 -2.58 -6.86
C VAL A 219 -26.37 -1.89 -7.89
N ALA A 220 -27.37 -1.13 -7.45
CA ALA A 220 -28.25 -0.38 -8.35
C ALA A 220 -27.48 0.68 -9.16
N VAL A 221 -26.54 1.40 -8.52
CA VAL A 221 -25.70 2.40 -9.18
C VAL A 221 -24.77 1.76 -10.23
N VAL A 222 -24.15 0.62 -9.90
CA VAL A 222 -23.32 -0.13 -10.85
C VAL A 222 -24.14 -0.54 -12.08
N LYS A 223 -25.34 -1.11 -11.88
CA LYS A 223 -26.24 -1.50 -12.98
C LYS A 223 -26.67 -0.31 -13.84
N ALA A 224 -26.89 0.87 -13.24
CA ALA A 224 -27.25 2.06 -14.00
C ALA A 224 -26.12 2.56 -14.93
N PHE A 225 -24.84 2.44 -14.53
CA PHE A 225 -23.71 2.83 -15.38
C PHE A 225 -23.29 1.76 -16.39
N PHE A 226 -23.28 0.50 -15.97
CA PHE A 226 -22.61 -0.58 -16.70
C PHE A 226 -23.57 -1.69 -17.15
N GLY A 227 -24.87 -1.54 -16.92
CA GLY A 227 -25.92 -2.52 -17.23
C GLY A 227 -25.96 -3.71 -16.27
N SER A 228 -24.80 -4.23 -15.86
CA SER A 228 -24.68 -5.35 -14.93
C SER A 228 -23.55 -5.15 -13.93
N VAL A 229 -23.62 -5.87 -12.81
CA VAL A 229 -22.50 -5.93 -11.86
C VAL A 229 -21.54 -6.99 -12.38
N PRO A 230 -20.23 -6.70 -12.50
CA PRO A 230 -19.25 -7.68 -12.91
C PRO A 230 -19.24 -8.86 -11.92
N PRO A 231 -18.97 -10.09 -12.39
CA PRO A 231 -18.86 -11.23 -11.49
C PRO A 231 -17.72 -10.99 -10.50
N ALA A 232 -18.04 -11.11 -9.22
CA ALA A 232 -17.10 -11.06 -8.12
C ALA A 232 -17.66 -11.87 -6.95
N THR A 233 -16.88 -12.83 -6.48
CA THR A 233 -17.26 -13.72 -5.38
C THR A 233 -16.25 -13.59 -4.23
N TYR A 234 -16.64 -14.07 -3.04
CA TYR A 234 -15.71 -14.19 -1.94
C TYR A 234 -14.59 -15.20 -2.28
N GLU A 235 -14.88 -16.22 -3.09
CA GLU A 235 -13.91 -17.20 -3.57
C GLU A 235 -12.86 -16.56 -4.49
N ASP A 236 -13.24 -15.61 -5.35
CA ASP A 236 -12.28 -14.85 -6.18
C ASP A 236 -11.34 -14.01 -5.32
N ALA A 237 -11.89 -13.34 -4.31
CA ALA A 237 -11.09 -12.56 -3.35
C ALA A 237 -10.14 -13.46 -2.56
N LEU A 238 -10.65 -14.59 -2.03
CA LEU A 238 -9.86 -15.58 -1.30
C LEU A 238 -8.68 -16.09 -2.13
N ARG A 239 -8.91 -16.46 -3.41
CA ARG A 239 -7.86 -16.90 -4.32
C ARG A 239 -6.75 -15.86 -4.48
N CYS A 240 -7.11 -14.58 -4.60
CA CYS A 240 -6.14 -13.49 -4.72
C CYS A 240 -5.30 -13.32 -3.44
N PHE A 241 -5.93 -13.27 -2.26
CA PHE A 241 -5.23 -13.10 -0.99
C PHE A 241 -4.33 -14.30 -0.64
N GLN A 242 -4.79 -15.52 -0.94
CA GLN A 242 -3.97 -16.72 -0.78
C GLN A 242 -2.78 -16.74 -1.74
N LYS A 243 -2.97 -16.29 -2.99
CA LYS A 243 -1.87 -16.16 -3.96
C LYS A 243 -0.83 -15.15 -3.49
N ALA A 244 -1.26 -14.02 -2.92
CA ALA A 244 -0.37 -13.02 -2.34
C ALA A 244 0.46 -13.61 -1.18
N GLU A 245 -0.18 -14.31 -0.22
CA GLU A 245 0.53 -14.99 0.87
C GLU A 245 1.47 -16.09 0.38
N PHE A 246 1.08 -16.85 -0.65
CA PHE A 246 1.93 -17.88 -1.24
C PHE A 246 3.22 -17.29 -1.85
N ILE A 247 3.11 -16.15 -2.53
CA ILE A 247 4.25 -15.46 -3.14
C ILE A 247 5.20 -14.91 -2.07
N LYS A 248 4.64 -14.25 -1.05
CA LYS A 248 5.41 -13.61 0.00
C LYS A 248 4.66 -13.68 1.33
N PRO A 249 4.92 -14.70 2.17
CA PRO A 249 4.21 -14.87 3.43
C PRO A 249 4.39 -13.67 4.38
N ASN A 250 3.31 -13.27 5.07
CA ASN A 250 3.28 -12.18 6.06
C ASN A 250 3.88 -10.86 5.54
N PHE A 251 3.72 -10.56 4.26
CA PHE A 251 4.30 -9.35 3.67
C PHE A 251 3.55 -8.06 4.01
N ASP A 252 2.26 -8.17 4.32
CA ASP A 252 1.34 -7.05 4.53
C ASP A 252 0.25 -7.46 5.53
N SER A 253 0.11 -6.65 6.59
CA SER A 253 -0.91 -6.85 7.62
C SER A 253 -2.33 -6.75 7.04
N SER A 254 -2.54 -5.88 6.04
CA SER A 254 -3.81 -5.70 5.34
C SER A 254 -4.23 -6.97 4.61
N ASN A 255 -3.28 -7.69 4.01
CA ASN A 255 -3.59 -8.94 3.31
C ASN A 255 -4.12 -10.02 4.27
N LEU A 256 -3.50 -10.16 5.45
CA LEU A 256 -3.99 -11.07 6.50
C LEU A 256 -5.35 -10.64 7.03
N TRP A 257 -5.58 -9.34 7.21
CA TRP A 257 -6.88 -8.80 7.60
C TRP A 257 -7.99 -9.15 6.60
N TYR A 258 -7.76 -8.89 5.32
CA TYR A 258 -8.74 -9.20 4.28
C TYR A 258 -8.92 -10.71 4.07
N LEU A 259 -7.86 -11.50 4.24
CA LEU A 259 -7.96 -12.95 4.27
C LEU A 259 -8.86 -13.41 5.43
N ALA A 260 -8.77 -12.79 6.61
CA ALA A 260 -9.68 -13.07 7.73
C ALA A 260 -11.14 -12.65 7.45
N GLU A 261 -11.35 -11.48 6.84
CA GLU A 261 -12.68 -10.99 6.49
C GLU A 261 -13.38 -11.90 5.47
N VAL A 262 -12.67 -12.33 4.41
CA VAL A 262 -13.25 -13.25 3.42
C VAL A 262 -13.54 -14.63 4.02
N LYS A 263 -12.63 -15.16 4.86
CA LYS A 263 -12.85 -16.42 5.60
C LYS A 263 -14.07 -16.35 6.51
N THR A 264 -14.29 -15.20 7.16
CA THR A 264 -15.50 -14.96 7.97
C THR A 264 -16.77 -15.00 7.12
N ARG A 265 -16.77 -14.38 5.93
CA ARG A 265 -17.94 -14.41 5.03
C ARG A 265 -18.21 -15.79 4.42
N LEU A 266 -17.18 -16.64 4.35
CA LEU A 266 -17.27 -18.05 3.97
C LEU A 266 -17.58 -18.98 5.16
N GLY A 267 -17.83 -18.45 6.36
CA GLY A 267 -18.17 -19.24 7.56
C GLY A 267 -16.97 -19.94 8.23
N GLN A 268 -15.75 -19.72 7.75
CA GLN A 268 -14.51 -20.32 8.25
C GLN A 268 -13.97 -19.52 9.45
N ASN A 269 -14.78 -19.44 10.51
CA ASN A 269 -14.57 -18.50 11.63
C ASN A 269 -13.32 -18.81 12.48
N GLU A 270 -12.95 -20.08 12.63
CA GLU A 270 -11.75 -20.47 13.39
C GLU A 270 -10.47 -20.01 12.68
N GLU A 271 -10.34 -20.30 11.38
CA GLU A 271 -9.25 -19.80 10.55
C GLU A 271 -9.21 -18.27 10.50
N ALA A 272 -10.38 -17.64 10.35
CA ALA A 272 -10.48 -16.17 10.37
C ALA A 272 -9.97 -15.58 11.69
N PHE A 273 -10.30 -16.21 12.83
CA PHE A 273 -9.82 -15.77 14.14
C PHE A 273 -8.30 -15.80 14.24
N GLU A 274 -7.65 -16.87 13.77
CA GLU A 274 -6.18 -16.97 13.72
C GLU A 274 -5.56 -15.88 12.84
N LEU A 275 -6.18 -15.59 11.69
CA LEU A 275 -5.73 -14.54 10.78
C LEU A 275 -5.90 -13.12 11.35
N TYR A 276 -6.99 -12.83 12.07
CA TYR A 276 -7.12 -11.55 12.78
C TYR A 276 -6.03 -11.36 13.83
N LYS A 277 -5.67 -12.42 14.56
CA LYS A 277 -4.54 -12.38 15.51
C LYS A 277 -3.22 -12.13 14.77
N ALA A 278 -2.99 -12.79 13.64
CA ALA A 278 -1.80 -12.58 12.83
C ALA A 278 -1.70 -11.13 12.33
N ALA A 279 -2.79 -10.57 11.78
CA ALA A 279 -2.85 -9.19 11.33
C ALA A 279 -2.58 -8.20 12.48
N PHE A 280 -3.16 -8.42 13.67
CA PHE A 280 -2.93 -7.58 14.85
C PHE A 280 -1.47 -7.60 15.33
N LYS A 281 -0.79 -8.76 15.25
CA LYS A 281 0.58 -8.95 15.75
C LYS A 281 1.67 -8.42 14.81
N MET A 282 1.33 -8.13 13.55
CA MET A 282 2.27 -7.61 12.58
C MET A 282 2.90 -6.28 13.06
N PRO A 283 4.18 -6.01 12.74
CA PRO A 283 4.81 -4.73 13.06
C PRO A 283 4.07 -3.56 12.41
N VAL A 284 3.71 -2.55 13.21
CA VAL A 284 3.16 -1.29 12.72
C VAL A 284 4.29 -0.37 12.27
N ILE A 285 4.50 -0.27 10.95
CA ILE A 285 5.56 0.55 10.34
C ILE A 285 4.95 1.73 9.58
N THR A 286 3.92 1.45 8.77
CA THR A 286 3.25 2.42 7.91
C THR A 286 1.94 2.90 8.51
N MET A 287 1.32 3.91 7.88
CA MET A 287 -0.03 4.36 8.24
C MET A 287 -1.07 3.26 8.04
N ASP A 288 -0.95 2.47 6.95
CA ASP A 288 -1.88 1.39 6.63
C ASP A 288 -1.78 0.23 7.63
N ASP A 289 -0.57 -0.05 8.14
CA ASP A 289 -0.41 -1.03 9.23
C ASP A 289 -1.10 -0.56 10.51
N GLY A 290 -1.06 0.75 10.79
CA GLY A 290 -1.76 1.33 11.94
C GLY A 290 -3.27 1.15 11.83
N ASP A 291 -3.85 1.51 10.68
CA ASP A 291 -5.27 1.33 10.40
C ASP A 291 -5.69 -0.14 10.49
N THR A 292 -4.84 -1.06 9.99
CA THR A 292 -5.09 -2.50 10.05
C THR A 292 -5.00 -3.04 11.47
N HIS A 293 -4.01 -2.60 12.24
CA HIS A 293 -3.84 -2.96 13.64
C HIS A 293 -5.09 -2.57 14.46
N ASP A 294 -5.59 -1.34 14.27
CA ASP A 294 -6.79 -0.85 14.96
C ASP A 294 -8.04 -1.63 14.56
N LYS A 295 -8.23 -1.93 13.26
CA LYS A 295 -9.33 -2.79 12.78
C LYS A 295 -9.28 -4.19 13.38
N ALA A 296 -8.10 -4.82 13.36
CA ALA A 296 -7.88 -6.14 13.92
C ALA A 296 -8.12 -6.17 15.44
N TYR A 297 -7.64 -5.16 16.16
CA TYR A 297 -7.89 -4.99 17.59
C TYR A 297 -9.39 -4.92 17.90
N GLU A 298 -10.14 -4.05 17.21
CA GLU A 298 -11.57 -3.90 17.42
C GLU A 298 -12.36 -5.17 17.05
N LYS A 299 -11.96 -5.86 15.99
CA LYS A 299 -12.56 -7.14 15.60
C LYS A 299 -12.33 -8.20 16.68
N LEU A 300 -11.09 -8.36 17.16
CA LEU A 300 -10.74 -9.32 18.21
C LEU A 300 -11.46 -9.04 19.53
N ARG A 301 -11.63 -7.76 19.90
CA ARG A 301 -12.46 -7.37 21.06
C ARG A 301 -13.90 -7.82 20.90
N LYS A 302 -14.51 -7.61 19.73
CA LYS A 302 -15.88 -8.08 19.44
C LYS A 302 -15.99 -9.60 19.45
N LEU A 303 -14.91 -10.31 19.12
CA LEU A 303 -14.80 -11.76 19.19
C LEU A 303 -14.42 -12.28 20.60
N GLY A 304 -14.39 -11.41 21.62
CA GLY A 304 -14.24 -11.81 23.02
C GLY A 304 -12.81 -11.81 23.57
N VAL A 305 -11.81 -11.36 22.79
CA VAL A 305 -10.45 -11.17 23.32
C VAL A 305 -10.44 -10.01 24.32
N LYS A 306 -10.08 -10.33 25.57
CA LYS A 306 -9.99 -9.35 26.66
C LYS A 306 -8.55 -8.99 27.03
N ASP A 307 -7.63 -9.95 26.89
CA ASP A 307 -6.22 -9.79 27.23
C ASP A 307 -5.36 -9.97 25.98
N PHE A 308 -4.94 -8.84 25.40
CA PHE A 308 -4.09 -8.82 24.21
C PHE A 308 -2.62 -9.13 24.52
N THR A 309 -2.22 -9.20 25.79
CA THR A 309 -0.84 -9.55 26.18
C THR A 309 -0.55 -11.05 26.08
N ARG A 310 -1.62 -11.88 26.07
CA ARG A 310 -1.55 -13.33 25.92
C ARG A 310 -1.74 -13.82 24.49
N LEU A 311 -2.00 -12.89 23.56
CA LEU A 311 -2.19 -13.23 22.17
C LEU A 311 -0.91 -13.76 21.55
#